data_AF-A0A519SAL9-F1
#
_entry.id   AF-A0A519SAL9-F1
#
_cell.length_a   1.000
_cell.length_b   1.000
_cell.length_c   1.000
_cell.angle_alpha   90.00
_cell.angle_beta   90.00
_cell.angle_gamma   90.00
#
_symmetry.space_group_name_H-M   'P 1'
#
loop_
_entity.id
_entity.type
_entity.pdbx_description
1 polymer ?
#
loop_
_entity_poly.entity_id
_entity_poly.type
_entity_poly.pdbx_seq_one_letter_code
_entity_poly.pdbx_strand_id
1 'polypeptide(L)'
;MKRPYLLFSILFILNLTAGICQTAPTLKSVLTKDILNLPLPDSTRFTSTFLAIDEKPEIVGTINLGILNLKASAIVASSLGSGKILAFGSPAYFEKALLKNSSVGKLIQNTLKIATGNVAVFNQQNHDLADYLKAKKFHVKNLGSLQLSEDIKTLFLSADINDSLQLLALEKFVRSGGTLVVASPIESIRIRKKDAEVFPKLNALLAKAGIINLNMILRSSWNNNLISLDQAPPYLHINTIPKCSLTLQYTENPQDYYAYIWFVKPTLYFTTEYNDQRTMIVKRLKEFFQIPDTFYRPTPKSPLDLSSPKKKLAYLVSGNIQESQLKKKYGAKAKIKGHEDFP
;
A
#
# COMPACT_ATOMS: atom_id res chain seq x y z
N MET A 1 -0.32 -50.28 39.00
CA MET A 1 -1.21 -49.11 38.77
C MET A 1 -0.43 -47.87 38.28
N LYS A 2 0.17 -47.88 37.06
CA LYS A 2 0.94 -46.72 36.54
C LYS A 2 0.64 -46.30 35.08
N ARG A 3 -0.24 -47.01 34.37
CA ARG A 3 -0.60 -46.71 32.96
C ARG A 3 -1.67 -45.64 32.72
N PRO A 4 -2.66 -45.37 33.61
CA PRO A 4 -3.72 -44.40 33.28
C PRO A 4 -3.26 -42.94 33.36
N TYR A 5 -2.25 -42.63 34.18
CA TYR A 5 -1.73 -41.27 34.34
C TYR A 5 -0.95 -40.80 33.10
N LEU A 6 -0.19 -41.69 32.45
CA LEU A 6 0.56 -41.33 31.25
C LEU A 6 -0.38 -40.97 30.08
N LEU A 7 -1.48 -41.70 29.93
CA LEU A 7 -2.47 -41.44 28.88
C LEU A 7 -3.21 -40.11 29.12
N PHE A 8 -3.56 -39.82 30.39
CA PHE A 8 -4.16 -38.54 30.77
C PHE A 8 -3.21 -37.36 30.58
N SER A 9 -1.92 -37.51 30.91
CA SER A 9 -0.91 -36.47 30.67
C SER A 9 -0.69 -36.21 29.18
N ILE A 10 -0.69 -37.24 28.34
CA ILE A 10 -0.55 -37.11 26.87
C ILE A 10 -1.78 -36.42 26.27
N LEU A 11 -2.99 -36.77 26.70
CA LEU A 11 -4.24 -36.11 26.27
C LEU A 11 -4.34 -34.65 26.75
N PHE A 12 -3.80 -34.32 27.93
CA PHE A 12 -3.77 -32.95 28.43
C PHE A 12 -2.76 -32.08 27.65
N ILE A 13 -1.59 -32.63 27.32
CA ILE A 13 -0.58 -31.95 26.48
C ILE A 13 -1.08 -31.77 25.04
N LEU A 14 -1.78 -32.76 24.47
CA LEU A 14 -2.39 -32.67 23.13
C LEU A 14 -3.51 -31.61 23.05
N ASN A 15 -4.30 -31.43 24.12
CA ASN A 15 -5.30 -30.36 24.17
C ASN A 15 -4.69 -28.97 24.41
N LEU A 16 -3.55 -28.88 25.10
CA LEU A 16 -2.82 -27.62 25.28
C LEU A 16 -2.08 -27.17 24.01
N THR A 17 -1.63 -28.10 23.16
CA THR A 17 -0.94 -27.78 21.89
C THR A 17 -1.90 -27.59 20.71
N ALA A 18 -3.09 -28.20 20.72
CA ALA A 18 -4.11 -27.99 19.69
C ALA A 18 -4.76 -26.59 19.74
N GLY A 19 -4.64 -25.87 20.86
CA GLY A 19 -5.30 -24.58 21.09
C GLY A 19 -4.61 -23.33 20.51
N ILE A 20 -3.38 -23.40 20.00
CA ILE A 20 -2.61 -22.19 19.65
C ILE A 20 -1.84 -22.36 18.34
N CYS A 21 -2.58 -22.52 17.25
CA CYS A 21 -2.14 -22.04 15.94
C CYS A 21 -3.29 -21.28 15.26
N GLN A 22 -4.00 -20.44 16.03
CA GLN A 22 -4.83 -19.42 15.43
C GLN A 22 -3.88 -18.39 14.81
N THR A 23 -3.70 -18.46 13.50
CA THR A 23 -3.04 -17.40 12.74
C THR A 23 -3.69 -16.07 13.12
N ALA A 24 -2.90 -15.13 13.63
CA ALA A 24 -3.41 -13.81 13.98
C ALA A 24 -4.21 -13.24 12.79
N PRO A 25 -5.39 -12.63 13.04
CA PRO A 25 -6.22 -12.13 11.97
C PRO A 25 -5.45 -11.09 11.15
N THR A 26 -5.56 -11.17 9.82
CA THR A 26 -4.93 -10.21 8.91
C THR A 26 -5.55 -8.82 9.08
N LEU A 27 -4.82 -7.75 8.73
CA LEU A 27 -5.35 -6.38 8.85
C LEU A 27 -6.63 -6.21 8.04
N LYS A 28 -6.68 -6.77 6.82
CA LYS A 28 -7.89 -6.78 6.00
C LYS A 28 -9.06 -7.41 6.76
N SER A 29 -8.88 -8.60 7.35
CA SER A 29 -9.96 -9.30 8.05
C SER A 29 -10.51 -8.50 9.25
N VAL A 30 -9.65 -7.80 9.98
CA VAL A 30 -10.05 -6.92 11.09
C VAL A 30 -10.81 -5.70 10.56
N LEU A 31 -10.29 -5.06 9.51
CA LEU A 31 -10.87 -3.85 8.91
C LEU A 31 -12.25 -4.12 8.28
N THR A 32 -12.39 -5.22 7.56
CA THR A 32 -13.61 -5.55 6.81
C THR A 32 -14.63 -6.35 7.62
N LYS A 33 -14.38 -6.58 8.92
CA LYS A 33 -15.29 -7.35 9.77
C LYS A 33 -16.68 -6.73 9.80
N ASP A 34 -17.69 -7.54 9.47
CA ASP A 34 -19.11 -7.18 9.37
C ASP A 34 -19.39 -6.09 8.32
N ILE A 35 -18.63 -6.04 7.23
CA ILE A 35 -18.82 -5.10 6.12
C ILE A 35 -19.08 -5.89 4.83
N LEU A 36 -20.25 -5.69 4.23
CA LEU A 36 -20.64 -6.37 2.99
C LEU A 36 -20.17 -5.61 1.74
N ASN A 37 -20.33 -4.29 1.73
CA ASN A 37 -19.95 -3.43 0.63
C ASN A 37 -19.50 -2.07 1.16
N LEU A 38 -18.65 -1.38 0.40
CA LEU A 38 -18.26 0.00 0.68
C LEU A 38 -18.60 0.86 -0.54
N PRO A 39 -19.26 2.01 -0.36
CA PRO A 39 -19.54 2.92 -1.46
C PRO A 39 -18.25 3.61 -1.94
N LEU A 40 -18.18 3.87 -3.24
CA LEU A 40 -17.29 4.90 -3.76
C LEU A 40 -17.82 6.29 -3.38
N PRO A 41 -16.94 7.31 -3.30
CA PRO A 41 -17.36 8.71 -3.31
C PRO A 41 -18.26 9.01 -4.51
N ASP A 42 -19.14 10.00 -4.39
CA ASP A 42 -19.99 10.43 -5.50
C ASP A 42 -19.19 10.92 -6.73
N SER A 43 -19.88 11.14 -7.85
CA SER A 43 -19.23 11.48 -9.11
C SER A 43 -18.50 12.83 -9.09
N THR A 44 -18.76 13.69 -8.11
CA THR A 44 -18.07 14.99 -7.94
C THR A 44 -16.71 14.85 -7.27
N ARG A 45 -16.43 13.70 -6.64
CA ARG A 45 -15.18 13.41 -5.94
C ARG A 45 -14.29 12.43 -6.68
N PHE A 46 -13.00 12.48 -6.38
CA PHE A 46 -12.01 11.55 -6.94
C PHE A 46 -11.58 10.48 -5.92
N THR A 47 -11.33 9.28 -6.42
CA THR A 47 -10.65 8.19 -5.71
C THR A 47 -9.33 7.87 -6.41
N SER A 48 -8.23 8.15 -5.74
CA SER A 48 -6.90 7.70 -6.16
C SER A 48 -6.65 6.24 -5.82
N THR A 49 -5.59 5.69 -6.37
CA THR A 49 -5.25 4.27 -6.23
C THR A 49 -3.85 4.09 -5.63
N PHE A 50 -3.55 2.85 -5.25
CA PHE A 50 -2.31 2.49 -4.58
C PHE A 50 -1.63 1.30 -5.24
N LEU A 51 -0.30 1.26 -5.15
CA LEU A 51 0.51 0.07 -5.40
C LEU A 51 1.02 -0.52 -4.08
N ALA A 52 1.10 -1.85 -4.03
CA ALA A 52 1.73 -2.60 -2.95
C ALA A 52 3.11 -3.09 -3.43
N ILE A 53 4.17 -2.38 -3.00
CA ILE A 53 5.55 -2.50 -3.50
C ILE A 53 6.49 -3.25 -2.52
N ASP A 54 5.92 -3.85 -1.49
CA ASP A 54 6.58 -4.73 -0.51
C ASP A 54 5.59 -5.84 -0.11
N GLU A 55 6.01 -6.78 0.73
CA GLU A 55 5.20 -7.95 1.13
C GLU A 55 4.21 -7.65 2.25
N LYS A 56 4.45 -6.57 3.00
CA LYS A 56 3.66 -6.16 4.17
C LYS A 56 2.28 -5.58 3.86
N PRO A 57 2.08 -4.80 2.79
CA PRO A 57 0.77 -4.24 2.48
C PRO A 57 -0.27 -5.29 2.15
N GLU A 58 -1.46 -5.11 2.70
CA GLU A 58 -2.66 -5.86 2.38
C GLU A 58 -3.63 -4.95 1.60
N ILE A 59 -4.09 -5.42 0.43
CA ILE A 59 -5.12 -4.72 -0.34
C ILE A 59 -6.49 -5.01 0.28
N VAL A 60 -7.01 -4.01 0.98
CA VAL A 60 -8.28 -4.11 1.71
C VAL A 60 -9.46 -4.03 0.74
N GLY A 61 -9.40 -3.10 -0.22
CA GLY A 61 -10.48 -2.85 -1.17
C GLY A 61 -9.99 -2.46 -2.55
N THR A 62 -10.69 -2.91 -3.57
CA THR A 62 -10.39 -2.65 -4.99
C THR A 62 -11.54 -1.95 -5.70
N ILE A 63 -11.22 -1.12 -6.69
CA ILE A 63 -12.19 -0.46 -7.56
C ILE A 63 -12.10 -1.03 -8.96
N ASN A 64 -13.21 -1.15 -9.66
CA ASN A 64 -13.18 -1.40 -11.11
C ASN A 64 -12.75 -0.10 -11.81
N LEU A 65 -11.95 -0.19 -12.86
CA LEU A 65 -11.55 0.95 -13.69
C LEU A 65 -12.57 1.27 -14.79
N GLY A 66 -13.58 0.43 -14.99
CA GLY A 66 -14.58 0.57 -16.06
C GLY A 66 -14.04 0.21 -17.45
N ILE A 67 -12.75 -0.12 -17.56
CA ILE A 67 -12.06 -0.50 -18.79
C ILE A 67 -11.56 -1.93 -18.61
N LEU A 68 -11.99 -2.84 -19.50
CA LEU A 68 -11.51 -4.22 -19.59
C LEU A 68 -11.59 -4.99 -18.26
N ASN A 69 -12.56 -4.66 -17.39
CA ASN A 69 -12.71 -5.24 -16.04
C ASN A 69 -11.43 -5.20 -15.18
N LEU A 70 -10.54 -4.24 -15.44
CA LEU A 70 -9.37 -4.02 -14.60
C LEU A 70 -9.78 -3.49 -13.24
N LYS A 71 -9.09 -3.95 -12.19
CA LYS A 71 -9.25 -3.46 -10.84
C LYS A 71 -7.99 -2.74 -10.39
N ALA A 72 -8.15 -1.77 -9.50
CA ALA A 72 -7.06 -1.06 -8.84
C ALA A 72 -7.26 -1.05 -7.33
N SER A 73 -6.17 -1.00 -6.55
CA SER A 73 -6.26 -0.91 -5.09
C SER A 73 -6.71 0.49 -4.68
N ALA A 74 -7.82 0.59 -3.95
CA ALA A 74 -8.37 1.86 -3.46
C ALA A 74 -8.26 2.02 -1.95
N ILE A 75 -8.09 0.91 -1.22
CA ILE A 75 -7.81 0.92 0.21
C ILE A 75 -6.69 -0.10 0.46
N VAL A 76 -5.60 0.35 1.07
CA VAL A 76 -4.45 -0.50 1.40
C VAL A 76 -4.07 -0.28 2.85
N ALA A 77 -3.82 -1.37 3.57
CA ALA A 77 -3.30 -1.35 4.93
C ALA A 77 -1.88 -1.91 4.94
N SER A 78 -1.01 -1.43 5.82
CA SER A 78 0.33 -2.00 6.01
C SER A 78 0.83 -1.73 7.43
N SER A 79 2.04 -2.20 7.71
CA SER A 79 2.76 -1.94 8.95
C SER A 79 4.10 -1.26 8.69
N LEU A 80 4.51 -0.41 9.64
CA LEU A 80 5.82 0.23 9.66
C LEU A 80 6.33 0.28 11.09
N GLY A 81 7.41 -0.45 11.40
CA GLY A 81 7.80 -0.70 12.78
C GLY A 81 6.70 -1.47 13.52
N SER A 82 6.33 -1.04 14.72
CA SER A 82 5.21 -1.62 15.47
C SER A 82 3.84 -1.04 15.09
N GLY A 83 3.79 0.11 14.41
CA GLY A 83 2.54 0.76 14.04
C GLY A 83 1.95 0.32 12.72
N LYS A 84 0.83 0.95 12.38
CA LYS A 84 -0.02 0.61 11.23
C LYS A 84 -0.29 1.83 10.37
N ILE A 85 -0.41 1.62 9.07
CA ILE A 85 -0.87 2.63 8.12
C ILE A 85 -2.09 2.07 7.40
N LEU A 86 -3.16 2.86 7.35
CA LEU A 86 -4.33 2.60 6.52
C LEU A 86 -4.51 3.76 5.55
N ALA A 87 -4.50 3.47 4.25
CA ALA A 87 -4.58 4.46 3.20
C ALA A 87 -5.90 4.32 2.42
N PHE A 88 -6.67 5.40 2.35
CA PHE A 88 -7.90 5.54 1.59
C PHE A 88 -7.66 6.37 0.34
N GLY A 89 -8.23 5.95 -0.79
CA GLY A 89 -8.04 6.64 -2.06
C GLY A 89 -8.66 8.03 -2.13
N SER A 90 -9.56 8.40 -1.20
CA SER A 90 -10.30 9.66 -1.23
C SER A 90 -10.51 10.25 0.16
N PRO A 91 -10.41 11.57 0.34
CA PRO A 91 -10.78 12.25 1.60
C PRO A 91 -12.28 12.23 1.87
N ALA A 92 -13.11 11.96 0.87
CA ALA A 92 -14.57 11.86 1.03
C ALA A 92 -15.00 10.80 2.08
N TYR A 93 -14.15 9.80 2.38
CA TYR A 93 -14.41 8.82 3.44
C TYR A 93 -14.41 9.44 4.86
N PHE A 94 -13.90 10.66 5.01
CA PHE A 94 -13.88 11.43 6.26
C PHE A 94 -14.96 12.53 6.28
N GLU A 95 -15.83 12.57 5.28
CA GLU A 95 -16.86 13.60 5.12
C GLU A 95 -18.25 13.06 5.44
N LYS A 96 -19.16 13.96 5.85
CA LYS A 96 -20.50 13.61 6.35
C LYS A 96 -21.30 12.72 5.42
N ALA A 97 -21.16 12.90 4.09
CA ALA A 97 -21.89 12.12 3.11
C ALA A 97 -21.58 10.62 3.21
N LEU A 98 -20.30 10.24 3.23
CA LEU A 98 -19.91 8.83 3.36
C LEU A 98 -19.94 8.36 4.81
N LEU A 99 -19.65 9.20 5.80
CA LEU A 99 -19.71 8.80 7.23
C LEU A 99 -21.11 8.38 7.70
N LYS A 100 -22.18 8.85 7.03
CA LYS A 100 -23.55 8.39 7.28
C LYS A 100 -23.81 6.96 6.80
N ASN A 101 -23.02 6.44 5.85
CA ASN A 101 -23.14 5.06 5.40
C ASN A 101 -22.67 4.11 6.51
N SER A 102 -23.49 3.13 6.86
CA SER A 102 -23.21 2.20 7.97
C SER A 102 -21.93 1.40 7.77
N SER A 103 -21.63 0.96 6.55
CA SER A 103 -20.41 0.24 6.21
C SER A 103 -19.16 1.11 6.35
N VAL A 104 -19.21 2.37 5.89
CA VAL A 104 -18.10 3.32 6.07
C VAL A 104 -17.91 3.62 7.55
N GLY A 105 -18.99 3.92 8.27
CA GLY A 105 -18.94 4.14 9.72
C GLY A 105 -18.36 2.96 10.49
N LYS A 106 -18.71 1.72 10.09
CA LYS A 106 -18.17 0.48 10.64
C LYS A 106 -16.68 0.31 10.31
N LEU A 107 -16.24 0.63 9.10
CA LEU A 107 -14.83 0.59 8.72
C LEU A 107 -13.97 1.53 9.57
N ILE A 108 -14.44 2.76 9.80
CA ILE A 108 -13.78 3.72 10.69
C ILE A 108 -13.72 3.18 12.12
N GLN A 109 -14.81 2.58 12.63
CA GLN A 109 -14.82 1.95 13.95
C GLN A 109 -13.87 0.75 14.05
N ASN A 110 -13.81 -0.10 13.02
CA ASN A 110 -12.88 -1.23 12.97
C ASN A 110 -11.42 -0.77 12.93
N THR A 111 -11.13 0.34 12.24
CA THR A 111 -9.82 0.99 12.26
C THR A 111 -9.40 1.38 13.67
N LEU A 112 -10.32 1.94 14.46
CA LEU A 112 -10.07 2.34 15.85
C LEU A 112 -9.91 1.16 16.80
N LYS A 113 -10.34 -0.05 16.44
CA LYS A 113 -10.05 -1.26 17.21
C LYS A 113 -8.60 -1.74 17.06
N ILE A 114 -7.93 -1.32 15.98
CA ILE A 114 -6.52 -1.68 15.72
C ILE A 114 -5.58 -0.89 16.65
N ALA A 115 -5.99 0.30 17.11
CA ALA A 115 -5.23 1.09 18.07
C ALA A 115 -6.15 1.70 19.14
N THR A 116 -6.04 1.17 20.36
CA THR A 116 -6.76 1.68 21.53
C THR A 116 -6.08 2.93 22.08
N GLY A 117 -6.78 4.07 22.12
CA GLY A 117 -6.30 5.29 22.76
C GLY A 117 -6.90 6.56 22.16
N ASN A 118 -6.25 7.70 22.42
CA ASN A 118 -6.74 8.99 21.94
C ASN A 118 -6.58 9.11 20.43
N VAL A 119 -7.59 9.72 19.81
CA VAL A 119 -7.65 9.94 18.37
C VAL A 119 -7.32 11.40 18.08
N ALA A 120 -6.42 11.63 17.13
CA ALA A 120 -6.14 12.94 16.60
C ALA A 120 -6.65 13.04 15.17
N VAL A 121 -7.17 14.21 14.82
CA VAL A 121 -7.56 14.57 13.46
C VAL A 121 -6.71 15.76 13.05
N PHE A 122 -5.90 15.59 12.02
CA PHE A 122 -5.05 16.66 11.51
C PHE A 122 -5.82 17.57 10.58
N ASN A 123 -5.65 18.89 10.81
CA ASN A 123 -6.24 19.98 10.04
C ASN A 123 -7.79 20.04 10.16
N GLN A 124 -8.34 21.26 10.04
CA GLN A 124 -9.79 21.52 10.11
C GLN A 124 -10.58 20.94 8.93
N GLN A 125 -9.88 20.47 7.88
CA GLN A 125 -10.49 19.84 6.71
C GLN A 125 -11.28 18.56 7.04
N ASN A 126 -11.06 17.97 8.23
CA ASN A 126 -11.71 16.75 8.68
C ASN A 126 -12.69 16.99 9.85
N HIS A 127 -13.34 18.16 9.91
CA HIS A 127 -14.29 18.49 10.98
C HIS A 127 -15.45 17.50 11.06
N ASP A 128 -16.01 17.08 9.92
CA ASP A 128 -17.06 16.06 9.85
C ASP A 128 -16.65 14.74 10.53
N LEU A 129 -15.41 14.29 10.30
CA LEU A 129 -14.86 13.11 10.95
C LEU A 129 -14.71 13.33 12.45
N ALA A 130 -14.17 14.49 12.87
CA ALA A 130 -14.03 14.80 14.28
C ALA A 130 -15.38 14.80 15.01
N ASP A 131 -16.42 15.37 14.39
CA ASP A 131 -17.78 15.40 14.95
C ASP A 131 -18.41 14.01 14.97
N TYR A 132 -18.24 13.21 13.91
CA TYR A 132 -18.66 11.80 13.89
C TYR A 132 -18.02 10.99 15.01
N LEU A 133 -16.70 11.14 15.21
CA LEU A 133 -15.96 10.43 16.25
C LEU A 133 -16.39 10.85 17.66
N LYS A 134 -16.60 12.15 17.90
CA LYS A 134 -17.15 12.66 19.17
C LYS A 134 -18.55 12.13 19.43
N ALA A 135 -19.42 12.09 18.41
CA ALA A 135 -20.76 11.51 18.53
C ALA A 135 -20.72 10.00 18.86
N LYS A 136 -19.65 9.31 18.47
CA LYS A 136 -19.35 7.92 18.86
C LYS A 136 -18.60 7.80 20.20
N LYS A 137 -18.49 8.88 20.96
CA LYS A 137 -17.88 8.96 22.29
C LYS A 137 -16.36 8.69 22.31
N PHE A 138 -15.67 8.93 21.20
CA PHE A 138 -14.20 8.92 21.20
C PHE A 138 -13.62 10.24 21.71
N HIS A 139 -12.47 10.18 22.37
CA HIS A 139 -11.69 11.37 22.74
C HIS A 139 -10.91 11.85 21.51
N VAL A 140 -11.36 12.96 20.92
CA VAL A 140 -10.82 13.51 19.68
C VAL A 140 -10.06 14.81 19.94
N LYS A 141 -8.79 14.85 19.56
CA LYS A 141 -7.95 16.05 19.50
C LYS A 141 -7.89 16.58 18.08
N ASN A 142 -8.29 17.83 17.85
CA ASN A 142 -8.09 18.50 16.57
C ASN A 142 -6.70 19.16 16.57
N LEU A 143 -5.83 18.75 15.66
CA LEU A 143 -4.47 19.26 15.56
C LEU A 143 -4.37 20.32 14.47
N GLY A 144 -4.00 21.54 14.86
CA GLY A 144 -3.63 22.61 13.93
C GLY A 144 -2.21 22.47 13.35
N SER A 145 -1.35 21.71 14.02
CA SER A 145 0.02 21.38 13.60
C SER A 145 0.36 19.93 13.97
N LEU A 146 1.35 19.31 13.31
CA LEU A 146 1.77 17.93 13.57
C LEU A 146 2.62 17.78 14.85
N GLN A 147 2.17 18.38 15.94
CA GLN A 147 2.72 18.17 17.28
C GLN A 147 2.01 16.98 17.93
N LEU A 148 2.57 15.79 17.73
CA LEU A 148 2.00 14.53 18.20
C LEU A 148 2.45 14.24 19.64
N SER A 149 1.53 14.35 20.59
CA SER A 149 1.73 13.95 21.98
C SER A 149 1.65 12.43 22.15
N GLU A 150 2.31 11.88 23.17
CA GLU A 150 2.46 10.42 23.37
C GLU A 150 1.13 9.68 23.62
N ASP A 151 0.10 10.40 24.07
CA ASP A 151 -1.23 9.86 24.32
C ASP A 151 -2.04 9.64 23.03
N ILE A 152 -1.67 10.29 21.93
CA ILE A 152 -2.29 10.07 20.62
C ILE A 152 -1.86 8.69 20.12
N LYS A 153 -2.83 7.82 19.83
CA LYS A 153 -2.58 6.47 19.30
C LYS A 153 -3.04 6.31 17.86
N THR A 154 -4.02 7.11 17.43
CA THR A 154 -4.50 7.13 16.04
C THR A 154 -4.49 8.55 15.51
N LEU A 155 -3.94 8.76 14.31
CA LEU A 155 -3.96 10.04 13.61
C LEU A 155 -4.67 9.90 12.26
N PHE A 156 -5.72 10.70 12.04
CA PHE A 156 -6.35 10.85 10.73
C PHE A 156 -5.77 12.05 9.98
N LEU A 157 -5.40 11.83 8.72
CA LEU A 157 -4.72 12.80 7.87
C LEU A 157 -5.32 12.77 6.45
N SER A 158 -5.73 13.90 5.90
CA SER A 158 -6.21 14.04 4.51
C SER A 158 -5.42 15.06 3.69
N ALA A 159 -4.33 15.59 4.26
CA ALA A 159 -3.48 16.60 3.66
C ALA A 159 -2.10 16.03 3.29
N ASP A 160 -1.49 16.59 2.26
CA ASP A 160 -0.09 16.29 1.95
C ASP A 160 0.83 17.03 2.93
N ILE A 161 1.94 16.39 3.30
CA ILE A 161 2.90 16.93 4.26
C ILE A 161 4.15 17.36 3.50
N ASN A 162 4.26 18.66 3.29
CA ASN A 162 5.35 19.25 2.50
C ASN A 162 6.66 19.40 3.24
N ASP A 163 6.59 19.46 4.57
CA ASP A 163 7.69 19.68 5.50
C ASP A 163 8.34 18.33 5.86
N SER A 164 9.66 18.25 5.67
CA SER A 164 10.43 17.03 5.93
C SER A 164 10.52 16.67 7.41
N LEU A 165 10.57 17.64 8.32
CA LEU A 165 10.58 17.41 9.77
C LEU A 165 9.23 16.87 10.23
N GLN A 166 8.12 17.37 9.67
CA GLN A 166 6.80 16.82 9.94
C GLN A 166 6.64 15.39 9.41
N LEU A 167 7.18 15.09 8.22
CA LEU A 167 7.23 13.71 7.71
C LEU A 167 8.04 12.78 8.63
N LEU A 168 9.17 13.25 9.16
CA LEU A 168 9.97 12.49 10.13
C LEU A 168 9.23 12.28 11.46
N ALA A 169 8.48 13.28 11.93
CA ALA A 169 7.63 13.15 13.11
C ALA A 169 6.53 12.11 12.92
N LEU A 170 5.87 12.11 11.75
CA LEU A 170 4.90 11.08 11.38
C LEU A 170 5.53 9.69 11.30
N GLU A 171 6.71 9.58 10.69
CA GLU A 171 7.43 8.31 10.63
C GLU A 171 7.74 7.78 12.03
N LYS A 172 8.26 8.64 12.92
CA LYS A 172 8.55 8.28 14.31
C LYS A 172 7.29 7.82 15.03
N PHE A 173 6.18 8.56 14.88
CA PHE A 173 4.89 8.20 15.46
C PHE A 173 4.44 6.79 15.04
N VAL A 174 4.45 6.49 13.74
CA VAL A 174 4.05 5.16 13.24
C VAL A 174 5.03 4.09 13.71
N ARG A 175 6.34 4.32 13.60
CA ARG A 175 7.34 3.32 14.03
C ARG A 175 7.24 2.96 15.51
N SER A 176 6.82 3.91 16.35
CA SER A 176 6.60 3.73 17.79
C SER A 176 5.25 3.11 18.16
N GLY A 177 4.47 2.64 17.18
CA GLY A 177 3.21 1.92 17.44
C GLY A 177 1.95 2.73 17.13
N GLY A 178 2.09 3.98 16.67
CA GLY A 178 0.97 4.79 16.23
C GLY A 178 0.27 4.21 15.00
N THR A 179 -1.04 4.45 14.89
CA THR A 179 -1.83 4.16 13.70
C THR A 179 -2.06 5.45 12.90
N LEU A 180 -1.57 5.47 11.66
CA LEU A 180 -1.79 6.57 10.73
C LEU A 180 -2.87 6.17 9.72
N VAL A 181 -3.97 6.93 9.72
CA VAL A 181 -5.08 6.75 8.78
C VAL A 181 -5.04 7.90 7.78
N VAL A 182 -4.58 7.60 6.57
CA VAL A 182 -4.40 8.58 5.50
C VAL A 182 -5.58 8.49 4.54
N ALA A 183 -6.17 9.62 4.19
CA ALA A 183 -6.90 9.77 2.94
C ALA A 183 -6.02 10.50 1.94
N SER A 184 -6.04 10.04 0.68
CA SER A 184 -5.17 10.57 -0.36
C SER A 184 -5.36 12.08 -0.53
N PRO A 185 -4.27 12.86 -0.51
CA PRO A 185 -4.36 14.30 -0.73
C PRO A 185 -4.44 14.69 -2.21
N ILE A 186 -4.40 13.72 -3.15
CA ILE A 186 -4.25 13.97 -4.59
C ILE A 186 -5.36 14.86 -5.13
N GLU A 187 -6.60 14.66 -4.72
CA GLU A 187 -7.72 15.52 -5.10
C GLU A 187 -7.45 17.00 -4.76
N SER A 188 -7.03 17.28 -3.52
CA SER A 188 -6.74 18.65 -3.07
C SER A 188 -5.51 19.25 -3.76
N ILE A 189 -4.52 18.42 -4.12
CA ILE A 189 -3.34 18.89 -4.86
C ILE A 189 -3.75 19.23 -6.30
N ARG A 190 -4.53 18.36 -6.96
CA ARG A 190 -4.95 18.54 -8.35
C ARG A 190 -5.87 19.75 -8.55
N ILE A 191 -6.76 20.01 -7.58
CA ILE A 191 -7.58 21.23 -7.58
C ILE A 191 -6.69 22.50 -7.53
N ARG A 192 -5.59 22.47 -6.77
CA ARG A 192 -4.65 23.60 -6.63
C ARG A 192 -3.66 23.72 -7.79
N LYS A 193 -3.22 22.58 -8.35
CA LYS A 193 -2.22 22.46 -9.41
C LYS A 193 -2.84 21.75 -10.61
N LYS A 194 -3.62 22.50 -11.38
CA LYS A 194 -4.20 22.01 -12.64
C LYS A 194 -3.06 21.51 -13.55
N ASP A 195 -3.28 20.35 -14.16
CA ASP A 195 -2.42 19.75 -15.19
C ASP A 195 -0.98 19.36 -14.80
N ALA A 196 -0.62 19.42 -13.52
CA ALA A 196 0.66 18.89 -13.04
C ALA A 196 0.58 17.39 -12.75
N GLU A 197 1.65 16.66 -13.05
CA GLU A 197 1.84 15.32 -12.48
C GLU A 197 1.98 15.45 -10.96
N VAL A 198 1.05 14.82 -10.23
CA VAL A 198 0.97 14.92 -8.77
C VAL A 198 1.59 13.70 -8.13
N PHE A 199 2.73 13.87 -7.47
CA PHE A 199 3.28 12.85 -6.58
C PHE A 199 3.29 13.37 -5.14
N PRO A 200 2.37 12.90 -4.27
CA PRO A 200 2.30 13.36 -2.88
C PRO A 200 3.64 13.17 -2.17
N LYS A 201 4.12 14.18 -1.45
CA LYS A 201 5.34 14.03 -0.64
C LYS A 201 5.17 13.00 0.47
N LEU A 202 3.94 12.78 0.91
CA LEU A 202 3.58 11.69 1.82
C LEU A 202 4.00 10.30 1.31
N ASN A 203 4.18 10.10 -0.01
CA ASN A 203 4.73 8.85 -0.54
C ASN A 203 6.13 8.53 0.01
N ALA A 204 6.92 9.52 0.45
CA ALA A 204 8.19 9.25 1.12
C ALA A 204 8.04 8.42 2.42
N LEU A 205 6.92 8.59 3.13
CA LEU A 205 6.56 7.78 4.29
C LEU A 205 5.84 6.50 3.87
N LEU A 206 4.83 6.59 3.00
CA LEU A 206 4.03 5.43 2.58
C LEU A 206 4.90 4.35 1.92
N ALA A 207 5.90 4.74 1.13
CA ALA A 207 6.81 3.81 0.47
C ALA A 207 7.60 2.96 1.46
N LYS A 208 7.96 3.51 2.63
CA LYS A 208 8.63 2.76 3.70
C LYS A 208 7.74 1.67 4.32
N ALA A 209 6.42 1.83 4.19
CA ALA A 209 5.42 0.84 4.54
C ALA A 209 5.01 -0.03 3.34
N GLY A 210 5.67 0.10 2.19
CA GLY A 210 5.38 -0.66 0.98
C GLY A 210 4.19 -0.13 0.17
N ILE A 211 3.70 1.09 0.42
CA ILE A 211 2.54 1.67 -0.27
C ILE A 211 2.98 2.85 -1.12
N ILE A 212 2.52 2.91 -2.38
CA ILE A 212 2.66 4.12 -3.22
C ILE A 212 1.27 4.61 -3.61
N ASN A 213 0.95 5.86 -3.30
CA ASN A 213 -0.27 6.51 -3.78
C ASN A 213 -0.04 7.10 -5.17
N LEU A 214 -0.79 6.60 -6.15
CA LEU A 214 -0.68 6.99 -7.55
C LEU A 214 -1.62 8.15 -7.90
N ASN A 215 -1.18 9.00 -8.82
CA ASN A 215 -2.04 9.96 -9.54
C ASN A 215 -2.97 9.30 -10.57
N MET A 216 -3.34 8.04 -10.35
CA MET A 216 -4.35 7.36 -11.13
C MET A 216 -5.66 7.44 -10.35
N ILE A 217 -6.57 8.28 -10.84
CA ILE A 217 -7.81 8.61 -10.16
C ILE A 217 -9.05 8.22 -10.96
N LEU A 218 -10.11 7.87 -10.25
CA LEU A 218 -11.40 7.46 -10.77
C LEU A 218 -12.52 8.28 -10.12
N ARG A 219 -13.58 8.55 -10.87
CA ARG A 219 -14.88 9.03 -10.35
C ARG A 219 -15.86 7.86 -10.37
N SER A 220 -16.81 7.83 -9.44
CA SER A 220 -17.89 6.85 -9.54
C SER A 220 -18.77 7.10 -10.75
N SER A 221 -19.37 6.02 -11.26
CA SER A 221 -20.41 6.03 -12.28
C SER A 221 -21.58 5.16 -11.82
N TRP A 222 -22.70 5.24 -12.55
CA TRP A 222 -23.91 4.47 -12.23
C TRP A 222 -23.68 2.94 -12.18
N ASN A 223 -22.72 2.42 -12.95
CA ASN A 223 -22.34 1.01 -13.00
C ASN A 223 -21.02 0.69 -12.25
N ASN A 224 -20.41 1.67 -11.61
CA ASN A 224 -19.15 1.52 -10.87
C ASN A 224 -19.12 2.49 -9.69
N ASN A 225 -19.84 2.12 -8.64
CA ASN A 225 -20.08 2.94 -7.46
C ASN A 225 -19.72 2.23 -6.13
N LEU A 226 -19.05 1.07 -6.19
CA LEU A 226 -18.67 0.28 -5.02
C LEU A 226 -17.18 -0.06 -5.03
N ILE A 227 -16.62 -0.18 -3.82
CA ILE A 227 -15.35 -0.87 -3.57
C ILE A 227 -15.64 -2.36 -3.36
N SER A 228 -14.95 -3.20 -4.11
CA SER A 228 -14.92 -4.66 -3.95
C SER A 228 -13.98 -5.03 -2.81
N LEU A 229 -14.52 -5.70 -1.77
CA LEU A 229 -13.74 -6.24 -0.64
C LEU A 229 -13.20 -7.66 -0.91
N ASP A 230 -13.54 -8.25 -2.05
CA ASP A 230 -13.05 -9.55 -2.50
C ASP A 230 -11.52 -9.62 -2.59
N GLN A 231 -11.00 -10.82 -2.88
CA GLN A 231 -9.59 -11.01 -3.14
C GLN A 231 -9.12 -10.10 -4.30
N ALA A 232 -8.04 -9.37 -4.05
CA ALA A 232 -7.43 -8.52 -5.06
C ALA A 232 -6.84 -9.39 -6.20
N PRO A 233 -6.95 -8.97 -7.47
CA PRO A 233 -6.34 -9.69 -8.57
C PRO A 233 -4.82 -9.88 -8.39
N PRO A 234 -4.24 -10.99 -8.88
CA PRO A 234 -2.82 -11.31 -8.70
C PRO A 234 -1.85 -10.24 -9.23
N TYR A 235 -2.25 -9.44 -10.22
CA TYR A 235 -1.40 -8.38 -10.78
C TYR A 235 -1.25 -7.15 -9.87
N LEU A 236 -2.01 -7.04 -8.77
CA LEU A 236 -1.94 -5.92 -7.83
C LEU A 236 -1.00 -6.17 -6.64
N HIS A 237 -0.54 -7.41 -6.43
CA HIS A 237 0.26 -7.76 -5.25
C HIS A 237 1.66 -8.25 -5.65
N ILE A 238 2.70 -7.66 -5.07
CA ILE A 238 4.09 -8.03 -5.37
C ILE A 238 4.42 -9.51 -5.14
N ASN A 239 3.74 -10.20 -4.23
CA ASN A 239 3.96 -11.62 -3.96
C ASN A 239 3.53 -12.53 -5.12
N THR A 240 2.57 -12.08 -5.94
CA THR A 240 2.03 -12.82 -7.08
C THR A 240 2.53 -12.31 -8.43
N ILE A 241 2.98 -11.05 -8.48
CA ILE A 241 3.54 -10.39 -9.66
C ILE A 241 4.63 -11.21 -10.37
N PRO A 242 5.64 -11.79 -9.69
CA PRO A 242 6.70 -12.55 -10.37
C PRO A 242 6.15 -13.69 -11.22
N LYS A 243 5.12 -14.39 -10.72
CA LYS A 243 4.48 -15.49 -11.46
C LYS A 243 3.57 -14.97 -12.58
N CYS A 244 2.65 -14.03 -12.29
CA CYS A 244 1.69 -13.59 -13.31
C CYS A 244 2.35 -12.75 -14.41
N SER A 245 3.42 -12.02 -14.12
CA SER A 245 4.14 -11.23 -15.13
C SER A 245 4.70 -12.08 -16.29
N LEU A 246 5.00 -13.36 -16.06
CA LEU A 246 5.51 -14.27 -17.10
C LEU A 246 4.50 -14.51 -18.23
N THR A 247 3.20 -14.32 -17.98
CA THR A 247 2.13 -14.54 -18.96
C THR A 247 1.50 -13.23 -19.43
N LEU A 248 1.33 -12.25 -18.54
CA LEU A 248 0.58 -11.01 -18.84
C LEU A 248 1.22 -10.11 -19.91
N GLN A 249 2.55 -10.13 -20.05
CA GLN A 249 3.24 -9.26 -21.02
C GLN A 249 3.12 -9.75 -22.48
N TYR A 250 2.89 -11.04 -22.69
CA TYR A 250 2.99 -11.69 -24.01
C TYR A 250 1.64 -12.20 -24.54
N THR A 251 0.57 -11.77 -23.90
CA THR A 251 -0.80 -12.14 -24.25
C THR A 251 -1.38 -11.17 -25.28
N GLU A 252 -2.25 -11.69 -26.14
CA GLU A 252 -3.08 -10.88 -27.04
C GLU A 252 -4.30 -10.32 -26.29
N ASN A 253 -4.57 -10.77 -25.06
CA ASN A 253 -5.68 -10.27 -24.25
C ASN A 253 -5.40 -8.83 -23.78
N PRO A 254 -6.21 -7.83 -24.19
CA PRO A 254 -5.99 -6.44 -23.80
C PRO A 254 -6.02 -6.21 -22.29
N GLN A 255 -6.89 -6.91 -21.54
CA GLN A 255 -6.97 -6.77 -20.08
C GLN A 255 -5.63 -7.10 -19.43
N ASP A 256 -5.03 -8.22 -19.81
CA ASP A 256 -3.77 -8.67 -19.24
C ASP A 256 -2.60 -7.76 -19.64
N TYR A 257 -2.58 -7.29 -20.89
CA TYR A 257 -1.59 -6.31 -21.36
C TYR A 257 -1.66 -5.01 -20.54
N TYR A 258 -2.84 -4.43 -20.33
CA TYR A 258 -2.99 -3.21 -19.54
C TYR A 258 -2.78 -3.46 -18.04
N ALA A 259 -3.11 -4.64 -17.52
CA ALA A 259 -2.73 -5.03 -16.17
C ALA A 259 -1.21 -4.99 -15.99
N TYR A 260 -0.48 -5.49 -16.99
CA TYR A 260 0.98 -5.45 -17.00
C TYR A 260 1.51 -4.01 -17.03
N ILE A 261 1.03 -3.19 -17.96
CA ILE A 261 1.53 -1.83 -18.18
C ILE A 261 1.19 -0.90 -17.00
N TRP A 262 -0.01 -0.98 -16.43
CA TRP A 262 -0.47 -0.03 -15.40
C TRP A 262 -0.17 -0.48 -13.97
N PHE A 263 0.00 -1.77 -13.71
CA PHE A 263 0.21 -2.27 -12.34
C PHE A 263 1.49 -3.07 -12.19
N VAL A 264 1.73 -4.09 -13.01
CA VAL A 264 2.87 -4.99 -12.82
C VAL A 264 4.20 -4.25 -13.00
N LYS A 265 4.39 -3.59 -14.15
CA LYS A 265 5.63 -2.86 -14.47
C LYS A 265 5.89 -1.72 -13.47
N PRO A 266 4.92 -0.85 -13.14
CA PRO A 266 5.12 0.19 -12.13
C PRO A 266 5.41 -0.38 -10.74
N THR A 267 4.73 -1.46 -10.33
CA THR A 267 4.99 -2.07 -9.02
C THR A 267 6.40 -2.64 -8.95
N LEU A 268 6.89 -3.32 -9.99
CA LEU A 268 8.27 -3.80 -10.06
C LEU A 268 9.28 -2.64 -9.98
N TYR A 269 9.05 -1.56 -10.74
CA TYR A 269 9.90 -0.36 -10.70
C TYR A 269 9.97 0.25 -9.30
N PHE A 270 8.81 0.55 -8.69
CA PHE A 270 8.77 1.15 -7.37
C PHE A 270 9.26 0.22 -6.26
N THR A 271 9.07 -1.10 -6.41
CA THR A 271 9.66 -2.08 -5.48
C THR A 271 11.17 -1.94 -5.48
N THR A 272 11.81 -1.87 -6.64
CA THR A 272 13.28 -1.75 -6.73
C THR A 272 13.82 -0.35 -6.43
N GLU A 273 13.03 0.70 -6.68
CA GLU A 273 13.39 2.09 -6.33
C GLU A 273 13.44 2.28 -4.81
N TYR A 274 12.39 1.84 -4.10
CA TYR A 274 12.22 2.10 -2.67
C TYR A 274 12.79 1.02 -1.74
N ASN A 275 13.12 -0.17 -2.25
CA ASN A 275 13.76 -1.22 -1.46
C ASN A 275 15.22 -1.41 -1.91
N ASP A 276 16.14 -1.55 -0.95
CA ASP A 276 17.54 -1.84 -1.26
C ASP A 276 17.77 -3.33 -1.58
N GLN A 277 18.88 -3.67 -2.24
CA GLN A 277 19.18 -5.05 -2.66
C GLN A 277 19.26 -6.07 -1.51
N ARG A 278 19.47 -5.63 -0.27
CA ARG A 278 19.56 -6.49 0.91
C ARG A 278 18.19 -6.76 1.53
N THR A 279 17.16 -6.01 1.14
CA THR A 279 15.77 -6.27 1.57
C THR A 279 15.30 -7.65 1.08
N MET A 280 14.40 -8.27 1.86
CA MET A 280 13.88 -9.60 1.55
C MET A 280 13.16 -9.63 0.21
N ILE A 281 12.38 -8.60 -0.12
CA ILE A 281 11.61 -8.57 -1.36
C ILE A 281 12.51 -8.53 -2.59
N VAL A 282 13.58 -7.71 -2.58
CA VAL A 282 14.53 -7.66 -3.70
C VAL A 282 15.31 -8.97 -3.82
N LYS A 283 15.70 -9.60 -2.70
CA LYS A 283 16.32 -10.93 -2.72
C LYS A 283 15.42 -11.97 -3.37
N ARG A 284 14.13 -12.03 -2.99
CA ARG A 284 13.14 -12.94 -3.59
C ARG A 284 12.92 -12.69 -5.08
N LEU A 285 12.90 -11.44 -5.51
CA LEU A 285 12.85 -11.11 -6.95
C LEU A 285 14.08 -11.64 -7.68
N LYS A 286 15.28 -11.43 -7.13
CA LYS A 286 16.53 -11.93 -7.71
C LYS A 286 16.56 -13.45 -7.76
N GLU A 287 16.16 -14.13 -6.70
CA GLU A 287 16.05 -15.60 -6.65
C GLU A 287 15.04 -16.12 -7.69
N PHE A 288 13.83 -15.54 -7.73
CA PHE A 288 12.79 -15.96 -8.67
C PHE A 288 13.25 -15.81 -10.12
N PHE A 289 13.80 -14.66 -10.48
CA PHE A 289 14.25 -14.33 -11.84
C PHE A 289 15.67 -14.81 -12.16
N GLN A 290 16.39 -15.40 -11.21
CA GLN A 290 17.79 -15.82 -11.34
C GLN A 290 18.72 -14.65 -11.73
N ILE A 291 18.52 -13.49 -11.11
CA ILE A 291 19.32 -12.29 -11.37
C ILE A 291 20.60 -12.33 -10.52
N PRO A 292 21.80 -12.31 -11.13
CA PRO A 292 23.06 -12.32 -10.40
C PRO A 292 23.29 -11.03 -9.60
N ASP A 293 24.25 -11.05 -8.67
CA ASP A 293 24.66 -9.87 -7.90
C ASP A 293 25.38 -8.82 -8.75
N THR A 294 26.03 -9.27 -9.83
CA THR A 294 26.74 -8.42 -10.78
C THR A 294 25.86 -8.10 -11.97
N PHE A 295 25.79 -6.82 -12.36
CA PHE A 295 25.07 -6.43 -13.56
C PHE A 295 25.73 -7.00 -14.82
N TYR A 296 24.94 -7.71 -15.62
CA TYR A 296 25.40 -8.25 -16.89
C TYR A 296 25.40 -7.15 -17.96
N ARG A 297 26.59 -6.77 -18.45
CA ARG A 297 26.72 -5.88 -19.61
C ARG A 297 26.85 -6.74 -20.88
N PRO A 298 25.87 -6.70 -21.80
CA PRO A 298 25.94 -7.47 -23.04
C PRO A 298 27.16 -7.08 -23.88
N THR A 299 27.80 -8.06 -24.54
CA THR A 299 28.89 -7.84 -25.50
C THR A 299 28.66 -8.69 -26.75
N PRO A 300 29.33 -8.41 -27.88
CA PRO A 300 29.24 -9.29 -29.05
C PRO A 300 29.63 -10.75 -28.75
N LYS A 301 30.58 -10.99 -27.84
CA LYS A 301 31.04 -12.33 -27.42
C LYS A 301 30.11 -12.99 -26.39
N SER A 302 29.21 -12.23 -25.78
CA SER A 302 28.23 -12.70 -24.80
C SER A 302 26.99 -11.82 -24.95
N PRO A 303 26.13 -12.13 -25.95
CA PRO A 303 24.94 -11.33 -26.21
C PRO A 303 23.88 -11.54 -25.14
N LEU A 304 23.00 -10.54 -24.99
CA LEU A 304 21.87 -10.62 -24.09
C LEU A 304 20.88 -11.69 -24.58
N ASP A 305 20.63 -12.69 -23.75
CA ASP A 305 19.63 -13.71 -24.03
C ASP A 305 18.26 -13.31 -23.48
N LEU A 306 17.35 -12.93 -24.38
CA LEU A 306 15.96 -12.57 -24.10
C LEU A 306 14.96 -13.60 -24.63
N SER A 307 15.37 -14.86 -24.80
CA SER A 307 14.58 -15.90 -25.46
C SER A 307 13.31 -16.35 -24.73
N SER A 308 13.13 -15.98 -23.45
CA SER A 308 11.94 -16.34 -22.67
C SER A 308 11.35 -15.14 -21.92
N PRO A 309 10.03 -15.18 -21.59
CA PRO A 309 9.39 -14.20 -20.72
C PRO A 309 10.16 -13.95 -19.42
N LYS A 310 10.64 -15.02 -18.78
CA LYS A 310 11.41 -14.96 -17.54
C LYS A 310 12.72 -14.19 -17.72
N LYS A 311 13.46 -14.44 -18.81
CA LYS A 311 14.72 -13.73 -19.12
C LYS A 311 14.50 -12.25 -19.43
N LYS A 312 13.43 -11.92 -20.17
CA LYS A 312 13.03 -10.53 -20.45
C LYS A 312 12.70 -9.75 -19.17
N LEU A 313 11.95 -10.38 -18.26
CA LEU A 313 11.63 -9.78 -16.95
C LEU A 313 12.85 -9.71 -16.04
N ALA A 314 13.70 -10.73 -16.04
CA ALA A 314 14.96 -10.70 -15.30
C ALA A 314 15.83 -9.50 -15.73
N TYR A 315 15.93 -9.25 -17.04
CA TYR A 315 16.65 -8.09 -17.57
C TYR A 315 16.04 -6.77 -17.09
N LEU A 316 14.72 -6.60 -17.22
CA LEU A 316 14.01 -5.39 -16.75
C LEU A 316 14.22 -5.14 -15.25
N VAL A 317 14.01 -6.16 -14.41
CA VAL A 317 14.18 -6.05 -12.96
C VAL A 317 15.64 -5.78 -12.59
N SER A 318 16.59 -6.42 -13.29
CA SER A 318 18.02 -6.17 -13.07
C SER A 318 18.42 -4.72 -13.39
N GLY A 319 17.84 -4.14 -14.46
CA GLY A 319 18.04 -2.74 -14.83
C GLY A 319 17.51 -1.79 -13.75
N ASN A 320 16.27 -1.97 -13.30
CA ASN A 320 15.70 -1.11 -12.26
C ASN A 320 16.49 -1.19 -10.94
N ILE A 321 16.97 -2.38 -10.58
CA ILE A 321 17.83 -2.59 -9.41
C ILE A 321 19.13 -1.78 -9.54
N GLN A 322 19.79 -1.83 -10.71
CA GLN A 322 21.01 -1.10 -10.96
C GLN A 322 20.78 0.41 -10.94
N GLU A 323 19.72 0.89 -11.59
CA GLU A 323 19.34 2.30 -11.62
C GLU A 323 19.13 2.84 -10.20
N SER A 324 18.38 2.12 -9.36
CA SER A 324 18.17 2.43 -7.94
C SER A 324 19.48 2.52 -7.16
N GLN A 325 20.44 1.62 -7.42
CA GLN A 325 21.76 1.69 -6.80
C GLN A 325 22.56 2.91 -7.24
N LEU A 326 22.56 3.23 -8.53
CA LEU A 326 23.26 4.39 -9.07
C LEU A 326 22.68 5.68 -8.52
N LYS A 327 21.34 5.81 -8.47
CA LYS A 327 20.65 6.94 -7.83
C LYS A 327 21.03 7.10 -6.36
N LYS A 328 21.11 6.00 -5.59
CA LYS A 328 21.53 6.03 -4.18
C LYS A 328 23.00 6.45 -4.02
N LYS A 329 23.88 5.99 -4.90
CA LYS A 329 25.33 6.26 -4.81
C LYS A 329 25.69 7.68 -5.26
N TYR A 330 25.05 8.18 -6.31
CA TYR A 330 25.50 9.41 -6.98
C TYR A 330 24.42 10.53 -6.99
N GLY A 331 23.21 10.25 -6.53
CA GLY A 331 22.06 11.15 -6.62
C GLY A 331 21.35 11.07 -7.97
N ALA A 332 20.12 11.59 -8.03
CA ALA A 332 19.26 11.54 -9.23
C ALA A 332 19.76 12.35 -10.44
N LYS A 333 20.81 13.16 -10.27
CA LYS A 333 21.40 14.02 -11.32
C LYS A 333 22.88 13.73 -11.59
N ALA A 334 23.34 12.54 -11.23
CA ALA A 334 24.72 12.14 -11.41
C ALA A 334 25.11 12.08 -12.89
N LYS A 335 25.80 13.11 -13.37
CA LYS A 335 26.49 13.06 -14.67
C LYS A 335 27.74 12.23 -14.49
N ILE A 336 27.79 11.04 -15.10
CA ILE A 336 29.04 10.30 -15.24
C ILE A 336 29.87 11.04 -16.29
N LYS A 337 31.12 11.39 -15.99
CA LYS A 337 32.01 12.09 -16.93
C LYS A 337 32.12 11.24 -18.22
N GLY A 338 31.64 11.78 -19.35
CA GLY A 338 31.57 11.08 -20.65
C GLY A 338 30.21 10.47 -21.02
N HIS A 339 29.21 10.51 -20.13
CA HIS A 339 27.83 10.13 -20.42
C HIS A 339 26.91 11.19 -19.83
N GLU A 340 26.63 12.22 -20.62
CA GLU A 340 25.59 13.19 -20.33
C GLU A 340 24.26 12.52 -20.67
N ASP A 341 23.46 12.29 -19.63
CA ASP A 341 22.14 11.66 -19.67
C ASP A 341 22.16 10.14 -19.94
N PHE A 342 22.20 9.35 -18.86
CA PHE A 342 21.63 8.01 -18.89
C PHE A 342 20.10 8.18 -18.82
N PRO A 343 19.33 7.70 -19.82
CA PRO A 343 17.87 7.83 -19.84
C PRO A 343 17.20 7.09 -18.68
#